data_AF-A0A7J8A0A8-F1
#
_entry.id   AF-A0A7J8A0A8-F1
#
_cell.length_a   1.000
_cell.length_b   1.000
_cell.length_c   1.000
_cell.angle_alpha   90.00
_cell.angle_beta   90.00
_cell.angle_gamma   90.00
#
_symmetry.space_group_name_H-M   'P 1'
#
loop_
_entity.id
_entity.type
_entity.pdbx_description
1 polymer ?
#
loop_
_entity_poly.entity_id
_entity_poly.type
_entity_poly.pdbx_seq_one_letter_code
_entity_poly.pdbx_strand_id
1 'polypeptide(L)'
;MSPGSPETSQNRSSEQSGACDSKRQPRPQTAAEYVKSRLPEALKQHLQDYEKDKENSVLSYQTILEQQILSIDREMLEKLTVSYDEAGTTCLIALLSDKDLTVANVGDSRGVLCDKDGNAIPLSHDHKPYQLKERKRIKRAGGFISFNGSWRVQGILAMSRSLGDYPLKNLNVVIPDPDILTFDLDKLQPEFMILASDGLWDAFSNEEAVRFIKERLDEPHFGAKSIVLQSFYRGCPDNITVMVVKFRNSSKTEEQ
;
A
#
# COMPACT_ATOMS: atom_id res chain seq x y z
N MET A 1 -81.23 9.87 44.68
CA MET A 1 -80.92 10.69 43.49
C MET A 1 -79.82 9.98 42.71
N SER A 2 -80.20 9.21 41.70
CA SER A 2 -79.35 8.84 40.54
C SER A 2 -79.06 10.12 39.71
N PRO A 3 -78.16 10.18 38.71
CA PRO A 3 -77.57 9.11 37.88
C PRO A 3 -76.02 9.25 37.76
N GLY A 4 -75.22 8.49 37.01
CA GLY A 4 -75.42 7.45 36.01
C GLY A 4 -74.06 7.22 35.32
N SER A 5 -73.81 5.99 34.86
CA SER A 5 -72.65 5.61 34.03
C SER A 5 -72.68 6.35 32.67
N PRO A 6 -71.58 6.32 31.88
CA PRO A 6 -71.48 5.22 30.91
C PRO A 6 -70.07 4.68 30.65
N GLU A 7 -70.10 3.46 30.10
CA GLU A 7 -69.05 2.70 29.42
C GLU A 7 -68.40 3.46 28.26
N THR A 8 -67.21 3.01 27.87
CA THR A 8 -66.66 2.83 26.50
C THR A 8 -65.13 2.73 26.68
N SER A 9 -64.33 2.00 25.92
CA SER A 9 -64.49 1.01 24.87
C SER A 9 -63.07 0.43 24.68
N GLN A 10 -62.98 -0.83 24.27
CA GLN A 10 -61.74 -1.43 23.77
C GLN A 10 -61.00 -0.50 22.79
N ASN A 11 -59.68 -0.39 22.93
CA ASN A 11 -58.84 -0.32 21.75
C ASN A 11 -57.46 -0.92 22.03
N ARG A 12 -57.21 -2.06 21.41
CA ARG A 12 -55.86 -2.58 21.15
C ARG A 12 -55.26 -1.70 20.07
N SER A 13 -54.31 -0.86 20.41
CA SER A 13 -53.38 -0.27 19.44
C SER A 13 -52.03 -0.97 19.62
N SER A 14 -51.80 -1.91 18.73
CA SER A 14 -50.49 -2.43 18.37
C SER A 14 -49.64 -1.27 17.82
N GLU A 15 -48.83 -0.65 18.67
CA GLU A 15 -47.74 0.19 18.19
C GLU A 15 -46.54 -0.70 17.89
N GLN A 16 -46.45 -1.09 16.61
CA GLN A 16 -45.21 -1.42 15.94
C GLN A 16 -44.27 -0.22 16.10
N SER A 17 -43.42 -0.23 17.12
CA SER A 17 -42.25 0.64 17.14
C SER A 17 -41.27 0.06 16.12
N GLY A 18 -41.22 0.73 14.97
CA GLY A 18 -40.38 0.38 13.86
C GLY A 18 -38.95 0.20 14.31
N ALA A 19 -38.36 -0.93 13.94
CA ALA A 19 -36.92 -1.08 13.92
C ALA A 19 -36.35 0.09 13.12
N CYS A 20 -35.70 1.01 13.81
CA CYS A 20 -34.87 2.02 13.20
C CYS A 20 -33.72 1.24 12.55
N ASP A 21 -33.92 0.87 11.29
CA ASP A 21 -32.87 0.33 10.43
C ASP A 21 -31.93 1.50 10.17
N SER A 22 -31.04 1.73 11.14
CA SER A 22 -29.90 2.60 11.01
C SER A 22 -29.08 1.99 9.88
N LYS A 23 -29.34 2.42 8.64
CA LYS A 23 -28.41 2.26 7.54
C LYS A 23 -27.08 2.74 8.08
N ARG A 24 -26.22 1.81 8.47
CA ARG A 24 -24.84 2.11 8.84
C ARG A 24 -24.31 2.86 7.64
N GLN A 25 -24.08 4.17 7.80
CA GLN A 25 -23.34 4.90 6.79
C GLN A 25 -22.06 4.10 6.56
N PRO A 26 -21.72 3.78 5.29
CA PRO A 26 -20.48 3.07 5.03
C PRO A 26 -19.36 3.87 5.69
N ARG A 27 -18.50 3.18 6.45
CA ARG A 27 -17.33 3.83 7.06
C ARG A 27 -16.58 4.58 5.96
N PRO A 28 -16.13 5.83 6.21
CA PRO A 28 -15.32 6.54 5.23
C PRO A 28 -14.13 5.65 4.86
N GLN A 29 -14.02 5.34 3.58
CA GLN A 29 -12.96 4.48 3.06
C GLN A 29 -11.67 5.29 3.04
N THR A 30 -10.64 4.83 3.76
CA THR A 30 -9.34 5.50 3.74
C THR A 30 -8.70 5.46 2.34
N ALA A 31 -7.77 6.37 2.05
CA ALA A 31 -7.01 6.33 0.78
C ALA A 31 -6.36 4.95 0.54
N ALA A 32 -5.76 4.36 1.57
CA ALA A 32 -5.18 3.02 1.51
C ALA A 32 -6.22 1.92 1.18
N GLU A 33 -7.41 1.97 1.79
CA GLU A 33 -8.49 1.03 1.49
C GLU A 33 -9.04 1.21 0.08
N TYR A 34 -9.11 2.45 -0.43
CA TYR A 34 -9.52 2.73 -1.79
C TYR A 34 -8.57 2.08 -2.78
N VAL A 35 -7.27 2.37 -2.67
CA VAL A 35 -6.22 1.80 -3.52
C VAL A 35 -6.22 0.27 -3.42
N LYS A 36 -6.26 -0.30 -2.21
CA LYS A 36 -6.30 -1.76 -2.00
C LYS A 36 -7.48 -2.42 -2.72
N SER A 37 -8.64 -1.77 -2.76
CA SER A 37 -9.86 -2.36 -3.35
C SER A 37 -9.95 -2.21 -4.88
N ARG A 38 -9.28 -1.20 -5.46
CA ARG A 38 -9.44 -0.82 -6.87
C ARG A 38 -8.24 -1.19 -7.73
N LEU A 39 -7.03 -0.93 -7.24
CA LEU A 39 -5.80 -1.07 -8.01
C LEU A 39 -5.52 -2.53 -8.44
N PRO A 40 -5.68 -3.56 -7.57
CA PRO A 40 -5.48 -4.94 -8.00
C PRO A 40 -6.44 -5.38 -9.10
N GLU A 41 -7.70 -4.94 -9.05
CA GLU A 41 -8.70 -5.31 -10.06
C GLU A 41 -8.42 -4.60 -11.40
N ALA A 42 -8.08 -3.31 -11.35
CA ALA A 42 -7.72 -2.54 -12.55
C ALA A 42 -6.45 -3.10 -13.22
N LEU A 43 -5.44 -3.45 -12.43
CA LEU A 43 -4.23 -4.12 -12.92
C LEU A 43 -4.55 -5.49 -13.51
N LYS A 44 -5.34 -6.32 -12.83
CA LYS A 44 -5.68 -7.66 -13.30
C LYS A 44 -6.32 -7.62 -14.68
N GLN A 45 -7.31 -6.75 -14.89
CA GLN A 45 -7.98 -6.63 -16.19
C GLN A 45 -6.98 -6.23 -17.29
N HIS A 46 -6.20 -5.17 -17.07
CA HIS A 46 -5.26 -4.66 -18.07
C HIS A 46 -4.12 -5.65 -18.36
N LEU A 47 -3.58 -6.31 -17.33
CA LEU A 47 -2.55 -7.33 -17.49
C LEU A 47 -3.08 -8.55 -18.25
N GLN A 48 -4.32 -9.00 -17.98
CA GLN A 48 -4.92 -10.11 -18.73
C GLN A 48 -5.11 -9.79 -20.21
N ASP A 49 -5.47 -8.56 -20.54
CA ASP A 49 -5.60 -8.14 -21.94
C ASP A 49 -4.23 -7.97 -22.61
N TYR A 50 -3.24 -7.49 -21.88
CA TYR A 50 -1.85 -7.45 -22.33
C TYR A 50 -1.27 -8.84 -22.61
N GLU A 51 -1.46 -9.82 -21.72
CA GLU A 51 -0.94 -11.18 -21.92
C GLU A 51 -1.48 -11.86 -23.18
N LYS A 52 -2.72 -11.56 -23.57
CA LYS A 52 -3.34 -12.15 -24.77
C LYS A 52 -2.69 -11.69 -26.07
N ASP A 53 -2.09 -10.51 -26.08
CA ASP A 53 -1.50 -9.89 -27.27
C ASP A 53 -0.07 -9.38 -27.02
N LYS A 54 0.64 -10.01 -26.06
CA LYS A 54 1.94 -9.56 -25.56
C LYS A 54 2.99 -9.43 -26.66
N GLU A 55 2.99 -10.35 -27.63
CA GLU A 55 3.96 -10.38 -28.73
C GLU A 55 3.79 -9.22 -29.73
N ASN A 56 2.57 -8.68 -29.87
CA ASN A 56 2.29 -7.56 -30.77
C ASN A 56 2.11 -6.22 -30.03
N SER A 57 2.10 -6.26 -28.69
CA SER A 57 1.88 -5.08 -27.87
C SER A 57 3.13 -4.21 -27.78
N VAL A 58 2.94 -2.91 -27.96
CA VAL A 58 3.98 -1.90 -27.69
C VAL A 58 4.12 -1.57 -26.20
N LEU A 59 3.22 -2.09 -25.35
CA LEU A 59 3.23 -1.85 -23.92
C LEU A 59 4.24 -2.75 -23.19
N SER A 60 4.62 -2.31 -22.01
CA SER A 60 5.44 -3.07 -21.06
C SER A 60 4.73 -3.16 -19.72
N TYR A 61 5.11 -4.12 -18.88
CA TYR A 61 4.60 -4.20 -17.50
C TYR A 61 4.84 -2.90 -16.73
N GLN A 62 5.98 -2.24 -16.95
CA GLN A 62 6.31 -0.96 -16.33
C GLN A 62 5.30 0.12 -16.74
N THR A 63 5.01 0.23 -18.03
CA THR A 63 4.04 1.20 -18.54
C THR A 63 2.63 0.92 -18.02
N ILE A 64 2.22 -0.36 -17.94
CA ILE A 64 0.91 -0.74 -17.39
C ILE A 64 0.82 -0.36 -15.91
N LEU A 65 1.82 -0.71 -15.11
CA LEU A 65 1.88 -0.36 -13.68
C LEU A 65 1.81 1.16 -13.49
N GLU A 66 2.62 1.93 -14.21
CA GLU A 66 2.62 3.39 -14.16
C GLU A 66 1.25 3.96 -14.51
N GLN A 67 0.66 3.57 -15.65
CA GLN A 67 -0.64 4.06 -16.08
C GLN A 67 -1.75 3.75 -15.07
N GLN A 68 -1.77 2.54 -14.51
CA GLN A 68 -2.80 2.16 -13.54
C GLN A 68 -2.64 2.88 -12.20
N ILE A 69 -1.41 3.03 -11.69
CA ILE A 69 -1.14 3.81 -10.48
C ILE A 69 -1.60 5.25 -10.66
N LEU A 70 -1.21 5.91 -11.77
CA LEU A 70 -1.59 7.28 -12.07
C LEU A 70 -3.10 7.44 -12.30
N SER A 71 -3.75 6.46 -12.93
CA SER A 71 -5.21 6.51 -13.15
C SER A 71 -5.99 6.40 -11.85
N ILE A 72 -5.63 5.43 -11.00
CA ILE A 72 -6.26 5.26 -9.68
C ILE A 72 -6.05 6.48 -8.80
N ASP A 73 -4.87 7.12 -8.87
CA ASP A 73 -4.65 8.36 -8.14
C ASP A 73 -5.59 9.47 -8.58
N ARG A 74 -5.74 9.70 -9.89
CA ARG A 74 -6.65 10.72 -10.43
C ARG A 74 -8.10 10.48 -9.99
N GLU A 75 -8.59 9.23 -10.12
CA GLU A 75 -9.93 8.85 -9.66
C GLU A 75 -10.12 9.07 -8.16
N MET A 76 -9.07 8.80 -7.36
CA MET A 76 -9.11 9.00 -5.93
C MET A 76 -9.12 10.49 -5.57
N LEU A 77 -8.31 11.31 -6.23
CA LEU A 77 -8.24 12.76 -5.98
C LEU A 77 -9.56 13.48 -6.25
N GLU A 78 -10.29 13.08 -7.29
CA GLU A 78 -11.64 13.62 -7.55
C GLU A 78 -12.57 13.39 -6.35
N LYS A 79 -12.51 12.21 -5.72
CA LYS A 79 -13.32 11.88 -4.55
C LYS A 79 -12.88 12.61 -3.30
N LEU A 80 -11.57 12.58 -3.02
CA LEU A 80 -10.96 13.21 -1.84
C LEU A 80 -11.20 14.73 -1.84
N THR A 81 -11.14 15.38 -3.00
CA THR A 81 -11.42 16.81 -3.14
C THR A 81 -12.87 17.14 -2.82
N VAL A 82 -13.83 16.31 -3.23
CA VAL A 82 -15.25 16.51 -2.96
C VAL A 82 -15.57 16.28 -1.48
N SER A 83 -14.91 15.32 -0.83
CA SER A 83 -15.10 15.01 0.59
C SER A 83 -14.24 15.83 1.54
N TYR A 84 -13.34 16.69 1.02
CA TYR A 84 -12.31 17.39 1.81
C TYR A 84 -11.48 16.44 2.68
N ASP A 85 -11.22 15.23 2.17
CA ASP A 85 -10.40 14.23 2.86
C ASP A 85 -8.96 14.35 2.36
N GLU A 86 -8.05 14.72 3.25
CA GLU A 86 -6.64 14.92 2.92
C GLU A 86 -5.82 13.63 2.97
N ALA A 87 -6.46 12.47 3.15
CA ALA A 87 -5.78 11.19 3.28
C ALA A 87 -4.88 10.86 2.08
N GLY A 88 -3.74 10.25 2.41
CA GLY A 88 -2.77 9.71 1.47
C GLY A 88 -2.43 8.27 1.76
N THR A 89 -1.75 7.62 0.83
CA THR A 89 -1.17 6.29 1.03
C THR A 89 0.09 6.11 0.19
N THR A 90 1.00 5.30 0.71
CA THR A 90 2.08 4.71 -0.09
C THR A 90 1.52 3.61 -0.99
N CYS A 91 2.28 3.21 -2.00
CA CYS A 91 1.96 2.06 -2.84
C CYS A 91 3.24 1.33 -3.23
N LEU A 92 3.34 0.04 -2.89
CA LEU A 92 4.42 -0.83 -3.29
C LEU A 92 3.81 -2.07 -3.94
N ILE A 93 4.17 -2.32 -5.19
CA ILE A 93 3.63 -3.42 -6.01
C ILE A 93 4.79 -4.27 -6.48
N ALA A 94 4.66 -5.59 -6.33
CA ALA A 94 5.56 -6.57 -6.93
C ALA A 94 4.74 -7.42 -7.91
N LEU A 95 5.03 -7.27 -9.21
CA LEU A 95 4.43 -8.05 -10.28
C LEU A 95 5.43 -9.12 -10.73
N LEU A 96 5.07 -10.37 -10.51
CA LEU A 96 5.83 -11.53 -10.98
C LEU A 96 5.20 -12.04 -12.27
N SER A 97 5.99 -12.09 -13.35
CA SER A 97 5.62 -12.72 -14.62
C SER A 97 6.79 -13.55 -15.14
N ASP A 98 6.60 -14.86 -15.23
CA ASP A 98 7.64 -15.84 -15.53
C ASP A 98 8.88 -15.66 -14.63
N LYS A 99 9.99 -15.20 -15.21
CA LYS A 99 11.27 -14.92 -14.54
C LYS A 99 11.48 -13.46 -14.19
N ASP A 100 10.58 -12.56 -14.60
CA ASP A 100 10.72 -11.13 -14.39
C ASP A 100 9.91 -10.70 -13.17
N LEU A 101 10.60 -10.09 -12.21
CA LEU A 101 9.98 -9.42 -11.07
C LEU A 101 10.03 -7.91 -11.31
N THR A 102 8.89 -7.31 -11.63
CA THR A 102 8.77 -5.85 -11.80
C THR A 102 8.16 -5.22 -10.55
N VAL A 103 8.88 -4.29 -9.93
CA VAL A 103 8.49 -3.63 -8.68
C VAL A 103 8.26 -2.15 -8.93
N ALA A 104 7.08 -1.65 -8.57
CA ALA A 104 6.72 -0.24 -8.63
C ALA A 104 6.54 0.31 -7.21
N ASN A 105 7.17 1.45 -6.92
CA ASN A 105 7.08 2.11 -5.62
C ASN A 105 6.62 3.56 -5.75
N VAL A 106 5.67 3.94 -4.91
CA VAL A 106 5.25 5.31 -4.63
C VAL A 106 5.25 5.49 -3.12
N GLY A 107 6.36 5.97 -2.58
CA GLY A 107 6.46 6.36 -1.18
C GLY A 107 7.65 5.75 -0.48
N ASP A 108 7.53 5.52 0.81
CA ASP A 108 8.58 4.99 1.69
C ASP A 108 8.27 3.61 2.28
N SER A 109 7.24 2.93 1.75
CA SER A 109 7.24 1.46 1.76
C SER A 109 8.42 0.95 0.93
N ARG A 110 9.00 -0.18 1.33
CA ARG A 110 10.18 -0.76 0.67
C ARG A 110 10.05 -2.25 0.44
N GLY A 111 10.55 -2.69 -0.71
CA GLY A 111 10.74 -4.09 -1.05
C GLY A 111 12.23 -4.46 -0.98
N VAL A 112 12.54 -5.63 -0.42
CA VAL A 112 13.90 -6.18 -0.35
C VAL A 112 13.85 -7.67 -0.65
N LEU A 113 14.74 -8.16 -1.50
CA LEU A 113 14.86 -9.56 -1.89
C LEU A 113 16.12 -10.18 -1.27
N CYS A 114 16.04 -11.45 -0.86
CA CYS A 114 17.19 -12.26 -0.50
C CYS A 114 17.60 -13.10 -1.71
N ASP A 115 18.77 -12.83 -2.28
CA ASP A 115 19.31 -13.65 -3.38
C ASP A 115 19.81 -15.02 -2.88
N LYS A 116 20.23 -15.88 -3.81
CA LYS A 116 20.78 -17.21 -3.51
C LYS A 116 22.00 -17.21 -2.58
N ASP A 117 22.74 -16.12 -2.53
CA ASP A 117 23.96 -15.97 -1.73
C ASP A 117 23.63 -15.40 -0.34
N GLY A 118 22.36 -15.08 -0.08
CA GLY A 118 21.90 -14.49 1.17
C GLY A 118 22.05 -12.98 1.25
N ASN A 119 22.34 -12.30 0.14
CA ASN A 119 22.48 -10.84 0.12
C ASN A 119 21.11 -10.16 0.04
N ALA A 120 21.03 -8.99 0.67
CA ALA A 120 19.87 -8.13 0.57
C ALA A 120 19.94 -7.26 -0.68
N ILE A 121 18.99 -7.46 -1.60
CA ILE A 121 18.86 -6.70 -2.84
C ILE A 121 17.65 -5.75 -2.70
N PRO A 122 17.85 -4.43 -2.65
CA PRO A 122 16.76 -3.46 -2.63
C PRO A 122 15.95 -3.55 -3.93
N LEU A 123 14.65 -3.81 -3.80
CA LEU A 123 13.71 -3.85 -4.93
C LEU A 123 13.10 -2.48 -5.24
N SER A 124 13.17 -1.55 -4.27
CA SER A 124 12.70 -0.19 -4.40
C SER A 124 13.57 0.78 -3.59
N HIS A 125 13.40 2.07 -3.86
CA HIS A 125 14.01 3.15 -3.08
C HIS A 125 12.92 4.02 -2.48
N ASP A 126 13.01 4.31 -1.19
CA ASP A 126 12.07 5.19 -0.51
C ASP A 126 12.08 6.57 -1.14
N HIS A 127 10.93 7.21 -1.21
CA HIS A 127 10.77 8.58 -1.67
C HIS A 127 10.77 9.54 -0.48
N LYS A 128 11.96 9.81 0.07
CA LYS A 128 12.12 10.71 1.23
C LYS A 128 12.46 12.13 0.78
N PRO A 129 11.93 13.18 1.45
CA PRO A 129 12.10 14.57 0.99
C PRO A 129 13.55 15.04 0.92
N TYR A 130 14.44 14.50 1.76
CA TYR A 130 15.85 14.90 1.79
C TYR A 130 16.68 14.34 0.61
N GLN A 131 16.16 13.37 -0.16
CA GLN A 131 16.87 12.82 -1.30
C GLN A 131 17.05 13.87 -2.39
N LEU A 132 18.20 13.85 -3.07
CA LEU A 132 18.59 14.92 -3.98
C LEU A 132 17.60 15.13 -5.15
N LYS A 133 17.10 14.04 -5.75
CA LYS A 133 16.10 14.07 -6.85
C LYS A 133 14.81 14.74 -6.38
N GLU A 134 14.30 14.30 -5.23
CA GLU A 134 13.05 14.78 -4.63
C GLU A 134 13.16 16.21 -4.14
N ARG A 135 14.23 16.55 -3.40
CA ARG A 135 14.52 17.91 -2.93
C ARG A 135 14.58 18.93 -4.07
N LYS A 136 15.22 18.58 -5.18
CA LYS A 136 15.29 19.43 -6.38
C LYS A 136 13.91 19.59 -7.03
N ARG A 137 13.10 18.53 -7.10
CA ARG A 137 11.73 18.59 -7.63
C ARG A 137 10.85 19.50 -6.77
N ILE A 138 10.82 19.28 -5.46
CA ILE A 138 10.00 20.06 -4.50
C ILE A 138 10.37 21.54 -4.56
N LYS A 139 11.66 21.87 -4.56
CA LYS A 139 12.13 23.27 -4.65
C LYS A 139 11.73 23.93 -5.97
N ARG A 140 11.78 23.20 -7.10
CA ARG A 140 11.34 23.72 -8.41
C ARG A 140 9.84 23.99 -8.46
N ALA A 141 9.03 23.24 -7.71
CA ALA A 141 7.60 23.48 -7.55
C ALA A 141 7.28 24.65 -6.60
N GLY A 142 8.29 25.37 -6.08
CA GLY A 142 8.10 26.45 -5.10
C GLY A 142 7.87 25.96 -3.67
N GLY A 143 7.97 24.65 -3.43
CA GLY A 143 7.86 24.07 -2.10
C GLY A 143 9.13 24.17 -1.28
N PHE A 144 9.01 23.86 0.01
CA PHE A 144 10.12 23.77 0.94
C PHE A 144 10.11 22.44 1.70
N ILE A 145 11.24 22.12 2.31
CA ILE A 145 11.41 20.97 3.19
C ILE A 145 11.87 21.51 4.54
N SER A 146 11.23 21.07 5.62
CA SER A 146 11.62 21.40 6.99
C SER A 146 11.83 20.14 7.82
N PHE A 147 12.59 20.27 8.90
CA PHE A 147 12.85 19.16 9.83
C PHE A 147 12.05 19.38 11.11
N ASN A 148 11.18 18.43 11.45
CA ASN A 148 10.43 18.40 12.71
C ASN A 148 10.32 16.94 13.18
N GLY A 149 11.39 16.44 13.82
CA GLY A 149 11.59 15.01 14.12
C GLY A 149 11.95 14.17 12.89
N SER A 150 11.34 14.47 11.74
CA SER A 150 11.68 13.93 10.42
C SER A 150 11.63 15.03 9.35
N TRP A 151 12.26 14.78 8.20
CA TRP A 151 12.21 15.69 7.05
C TRP A 151 10.84 15.66 6.40
N ARG A 152 10.19 16.82 6.24
CA ARG A 152 8.81 16.93 5.77
C ARG A 152 8.63 17.95 4.65
N VAL A 153 7.87 17.57 3.62
CA VAL A 153 7.43 18.46 2.53
C VAL A 153 6.41 19.44 3.08
N GLN A 154 6.63 20.75 2.86
CA GLN A 154 5.82 21.83 3.44
C GLN A 154 5.72 21.79 4.98
N GLY A 155 6.60 21.04 5.65
CA GLY A 155 6.49 20.76 7.09
C GLY A 155 5.37 19.79 7.49
N ILE A 156 4.69 19.19 6.52
CA ILE A 156 3.51 18.33 6.72
C ILE A 156 3.88 16.86 6.52
N LEU A 157 4.21 16.46 5.29
CA LEU A 157 4.31 15.05 4.90
C LEU A 157 5.76 14.55 4.92
N ALA A 158 6.03 13.41 5.58
CA ALA A 158 7.37 12.85 5.78
C ALA A 158 7.95 12.10 4.56
N MET A 159 7.20 12.08 3.45
CA MET A 159 7.52 11.43 2.19
C MET A 159 7.27 12.40 1.02
N SER A 160 7.95 12.20 -0.11
CA SER A 160 7.89 13.13 -1.26
C SER A 160 6.95 12.69 -2.37
N ARG A 161 6.47 11.45 -2.34
CA ARG A 161 5.54 10.88 -3.33
C ARG A 161 4.51 10.02 -2.63
N SER A 162 3.26 10.11 -3.05
CA SER A 162 2.14 9.34 -2.47
C SER A 162 0.96 9.32 -3.44
N LEU A 163 0.03 8.40 -3.20
CA LEU A 163 -1.31 8.47 -3.75
C LEU A 163 -2.20 9.28 -2.79
N GLY A 164 -3.14 10.07 -3.30
CA GLY A 164 -3.94 10.99 -2.46
C GLY A 164 -3.20 12.26 -2.09
N ASP A 165 -3.29 12.73 -0.85
CA ASP A 165 -2.65 13.98 -0.37
C ASP A 165 -2.96 15.20 -1.27
N TYR A 166 -4.23 15.34 -1.67
CA TYR A 166 -4.65 16.33 -2.67
C TYR A 166 -4.19 17.78 -2.39
N PRO A 167 -4.11 18.28 -1.13
CA PRO A 167 -3.66 19.65 -0.89
C PRO A 167 -2.21 19.87 -1.34
N LEU A 168 -1.35 18.87 -1.13
CA LEU A 168 0.07 18.92 -1.52
C LEU A 168 0.27 18.65 -3.02
N LYS A 169 -0.61 17.86 -3.64
CA LYS A 169 -0.60 17.67 -5.10
C LYS A 169 -1.04 18.89 -5.88
N ASN A 170 -2.00 19.65 -5.36
CA ASN A 170 -2.39 20.94 -5.95
C ASN A 170 -1.23 21.95 -5.99
N LEU A 171 -0.26 21.82 -5.09
CA LEU A 171 0.99 22.60 -5.07
C LEU A 171 2.11 21.97 -5.90
N ASN A 172 1.91 20.79 -6.50
CA ASN A 172 2.91 19.98 -7.21
C ASN A 172 4.15 19.61 -6.37
N VAL A 173 4.06 19.70 -5.03
CA VAL A 173 5.16 19.37 -4.13
C VAL A 173 5.19 17.88 -3.76
N VAL A 174 4.08 17.18 -3.94
CA VAL A 174 3.96 15.71 -3.87
C VAL A 174 3.45 15.22 -5.21
N ILE A 175 3.92 14.05 -5.67
CA ILE A 175 3.54 13.46 -6.95
C ILE A 175 3.22 11.96 -6.79
N PRO A 176 2.35 11.38 -7.63
CA PRO A 176 2.03 9.95 -7.62
C PRO A 176 2.96 9.09 -8.48
N ASP A 177 3.91 9.70 -9.19
CA ASP A 177 4.76 9.00 -10.15
C ASP A 177 5.59 7.89 -9.49
N PRO A 178 5.46 6.63 -9.94
CA PRO A 178 6.23 5.52 -9.39
C PRO A 178 7.67 5.53 -9.92
N ASP A 179 8.60 5.06 -9.08
CA ASP A 179 9.87 4.52 -9.59
C ASP A 179 9.66 3.00 -9.80
N ILE A 180 10.01 2.49 -10.98
CA ILE A 180 9.76 1.10 -11.40
C ILE A 180 11.08 0.43 -11.79
N LEU A 181 11.34 -0.75 -11.21
CA LEU A 181 12.54 -1.56 -11.45
C LEU A 181 12.13 -2.99 -11.84
N THR A 182 12.89 -3.63 -12.73
CA THR A 182 12.68 -5.03 -13.13
C THR A 182 13.93 -5.85 -12.82
N PHE A 183 13.71 -7.03 -12.26
CA PHE A 183 14.74 -7.95 -11.80
C PHE A 183 14.56 -9.32 -12.44
N ASP A 184 15.67 -9.91 -12.88
CA ASP A 184 15.72 -11.24 -13.51
C ASP A 184 15.93 -12.30 -12.43
N LEU A 185 14.89 -13.09 -12.16
CA LEU A 185 14.87 -14.10 -11.11
C LEU A 185 15.71 -15.33 -11.43
N ASP A 186 15.98 -15.63 -12.70
CA ASP A 186 16.88 -16.74 -13.07
C ASP A 186 18.32 -16.43 -12.67
N LYS A 187 18.70 -15.14 -12.73
CA LYS A 187 20.01 -14.67 -12.28
C LYS A 187 20.09 -14.60 -10.76
N LEU A 188 19.06 -14.05 -10.11
CA LEU A 188 19.06 -13.80 -8.67
C LEU A 188 18.80 -15.07 -7.84
N GLN A 189 17.99 -16.00 -8.37
CA GLN A 189 17.54 -17.22 -7.70
C GLN A 189 17.14 -16.96 -6.24
N PRO A 190 16.17 -16.07 -6.01
CA PRO A 190 15.86 -15.60 -4.67
C PRO A 190 15.29 -16.71 -3.79
N GLU A 191 15.61 -16.64 -2.49
CA GLU A 191 14.95 -17.49 -1.49
C GLU A 191 13.58 -16.90 -1.09
N PHE A 192 13.52 -15.59 -0.87
CA PHE A 192 12.31 -14.86 -0.48
C PHE A 192 12.43 -13.37 -0.78
N MET A 193 11.32 -12.66 -0.72
CA MET A 193 11.28 -11.19 -0.66
C MET A 193 10.41 -10.71 0.50
N ILE A 194 10.73 -9.51 0.99
CA ILE A 194 10.05 -8.78 2.04
C ILE A 194 9.47 -7.51 1.40
N LEU A 195 8.16 -7.30 1.54
CA LEU A 195 7.48 -6.05 1.23
C LEU A 195 6.92 -5.48 2.53
N ALA A 196 7.31 -4.27 2.90
CA ALA A 196 6.88 -3.71 4.18
C ALA A 196 6.75 -2.19 4.17
N SER A 197 5.94 -1.66 5.10
CA SER A 197 5.88 -0.23 5.42
C SER A 197 7.15 0.24 6.12
N ASP A 198 7.35 1.55 6.18
CA ASP A 198 8.42 2.22 6.93
C ASP A 198 8.44 1.85 8.41
N GLY A 199 7.31 1.48 9.01
CA GLY A 199 7.26 0.91 10.36
C GLY A 199 8.17 -0.31 10.57
N LEU A 200 8.58 -1.02 9.51
CA LEU A 200 9.69 -1.99 9.60
C LEU A 200 11.05 -1.30 9.35
N TRP A 201 11.16 -0.55 8.27
CA TRP A 201 12.44 -0.04 7.73
C TRP A 201 13.07 1.08 8.55
N ASP A 202 12.30 1.74 9.41
CA ASP A 202 12.81 2.69 10.40
C ASP A 202 13.54 1.97 11.55
N ALA A 203 13.22 0.69 11.79
CA ALA A 203 13.81 -0.12 12.85
C ALA A 203 14.84 -1.14 12.35
N PHE A 204 14.87 -1.47 11.05
CA PHE A 204 15.74 -2.50 10.47
C PHE A 204 16.46 -2.01 9.21
N SER A 205 17.74 -2.36 9.10
CA SER A 205 18.42 -2.32 7.80
C SER A 205 17.92 -3.43 6.87
N ASN A 206 18.19 -3.32 5.57
CA ASN A 206 17.85 -4.34 4.59
C ASN A 206 18.50 -5.69 4.96
N GLU A 207 19.77 -5.67 5.33
CA GLU A 207 20.58 -6.84 5.68
C GLU A 207 20.12 -7.47 7.00
N GLU A 208 19.77 -6.65 8.00
CA GLU A 208 19.22 -7.14 9.26
C GLU A 208 17.88 -7.85 9.06
N ALA A 209 16.98 -7.26 8.27
CA ALA A 209 15.68 -7.85 7.98
C ALA A 209 15.80 -9.17 7.21
N VAL A 210 16.66 -9.23 6.19
CA VAL A 210 16.95 -10.45 5.43
C VAL A 210 17.51 -11.54 6.35
N ARG A 211 18.53 -11.23 7.16
CA ARG A 211 19.09 -12.21 8.11
C ARG A 211 18.03 -12.71 9.09
N PHE A 212 17.23 -11.81 9.63
CA PHE A 212 16.20 -12.14 10.60
C PHE A 212 15.15 -13.11 10.03
N ILE A 213 14.68 -12.85 8.80
CA ILE A 213 13.69 -13.69 8.12
C ILE A 213 14.29 -15.02 7.66
N LYS A 214 15.54 -15.02 7.16
CA LYS A 214 16.21 -16.23 6.67
C LYS A 214 16.27 -17.34 7.72
N GLU A 215 16.50 -16.97 8.99
CA GLU A 215 16.51 -17.90 10.13
C GLU A 215 15.11 -18.41 10.55
N ARG A 216 14.04 -17.87 9.96
CA ARG A 216 12.65 -18.02 10.42
C ARG A 216 11.67 -18.37 9.29
N LEU A 217 12.18 -18.82 8.15
CA LEU A 217 11.37 -19.21 7.00
C LEU A 217 10.46 -20.42 7.27
N ASP A 218 10.73 -21.18 8.32
CA ASP A 218 9.91 -22.32 8.74
C ASP A 218 8.86 -21.95 9.80
N GLU A 219 8.87 -20.70 10.28
CA GLU A 219 7.83 -20.18 11.17
C GLU A 219 6.53 -19.87 10.40
N PRO A 220 5.36 -19.80 11.08
CA PRO A 220 4.12 -19.32 10.48
C PRO A 220 4.30 -17.96 9.78
N HIS A 221 3.71 -17.83 8.59
CA HIS A 221 3.85 -16.64 7.75
C HIS A 221 5.31 -16.29 7.40
N PHE A 222 6.20 -17.29 7.33
CA PHE A 222 7.60 -17.14 6.94
C PHE A 222 8.35 -16.09 7.78
N GLY A 223 8.08 -16.04 9.09
CA GLY A 223 8.71 -15.10 10.01
C GLY A 223 8.16 -13.67 9.99
N ALA A 224 7.15 -13.36 9.15
CA ALA A 224 6.61 -12.00 9.05
C ALA A 224 6.02 -11.50 10.37
N LYS A 225 5.31 -12.37 11.11
CA LYS A 225 4.78 -12.03 12.45
C LYS A 225 5.89 -11.71 13.44
N SER A 226 6.98 -12.49 13.41
CA SER A 226 8.11 -12.34 14.33
C SER A 226 8.86 -11.03 14.09
N ILE A 227 9.07 -10.64 12.82
CA ILE A 227 9.76 -9.38 12.53
C ILE A 227 8.87 -8.15 12.83
N VAL A 228 7.56 -8.26 12.63
CA VAL A 228 6.60 -7.22 13.07
C VAL A 228 6.69 -6.99 14.58
N LEU A 229 6.66 -8.07 15.38
CA LEU A 229 6.79 -7.98 16.83
C LEU A 229 8.15 -7.42 17.24
N GLN A 230 9.22 -7.79 16.56
CA GLN A 230 10.54 -7.23 16.85
C GLN A 230 10.63 -5.74 16.52
N SER A 231 10.04 -5.27 15.41
CA SER A 231 9.97 -3.83 15.14
C SER A 231 9.16 -3.09 16.22
N PHE A 232 8.05 -3.67 16.66
CA PHE A 232 7.27 -3.13 17.79
C PHE A 232 8.09 -3.06 19.09
N TYR A 233 8.83 -4.11 19.44
CA TYR A 233 9.69 -4.11 20.64
C TYR A 233 10.89 -3.16 20.54
N ARG A 234 11.35 -2.84 19.32
CA ARG A 234 12.33 -1.77 19.08
C ARG A 234 11.73 -0.36 19.25
N GLY A 235 10.42 -0.25 19.52
CA GLY A 235 9.75 1.00 19.84
C GLY A 235 9.18 1.74 18.63
N CYS A 236 8.89 1.04 17.53
CA CYS A 236 8.22 1.64 16.37
C CYS A 236 6.90 2.30 16.80
N PRO A 237 6.74 3.63 16.61
CA PRO A 237 5.54 4.36 17.01
C PRO A 237 4.40 4.24 15.99
N ASP A 238 4.65 3.66 14.81
CA ASP A 238 3.72 3.60 13.69
C ASP A 238 3.17 2.18 13.44
N ASN A 239 2.23 2.09 12.50
CA ASN A 239 1.69 0.84 11.99
C ASN A 239 2.77 0.05 11.22
N ILE A 240 2.89 -1.23 11.55
CA ILE A 240 3.88 -2.12 10.95
C ILE A 240 3.14 -3.14 10.10
N THR A 241 3.34 -3.09 8.79
CA THR A 241 2.84 -4.10 7.86
C THR A 241 4.01 -4.77 7.15
N VAL A 242 4.05 -6.10 7.19
CA VAL A 242 5.10 -6.90 6.54
C VAL A 242 4.46 -8.06 5.81
N MET A 243 4.85 -8.25 4.56
CA MET A 243 4.55 -9.42 3.75
C MET A 243 5.86 -10.10 3.36
N VAL A 244 5.95 -11.40 3.63
CA VAL A 244 7.08 -12.24 3.18
C VAL A 244 6.56 -13.20 2.13
N VAL A 245 7.23 -13.21 0.97
CA VAL A 245 6.93 -14.12 -0.13
C VAL A 245 8.13 -15.04 -0.32
N LYS A 246 7.96 -16.32 0.02
CA LYS A 246 8.96 -17.38 -0.19
C LYS A 246 8.86 -17.90 -1.63
N PHE A 247 9.96 -17.87 -2.37
CA PHE A 247 10.00 -18.43 -3.72
C PHE A 247 10.15 -19.95 -3.64
N ARG A 248 9.58 -20.66 -4.62
CA ARG A 248 9.76 -22.12 -4.75
C ARG A 248 11.03 -22.37 -5.53
N ASN A 249 11.98 -23.09 -4.93
CA ASN A 249 13.13 -23.60 -5.68
C ASN A 249 12.68 -24.76 -6.57
N SER A 250 12.71 -24.56 -7.89
CA SER A 250 12.39 -25.57 -8.90
C SER A 250 13.30 -26.80 -8.80
N SER A 251 14.49 -26.66 -8.22
CA SER A 251 15.51 -27.72 -8.07
C SER A 251 15.22 -28.78 -7.00
N LYS A 252 14.13 -28.68 -6.24
CA LYS A 252 13.75 -29.68 -5.21
C LYS A 252 12.50 -30.50 -5.54
N THR A 253 11.95 -30.38 -6.75
CA THR A 253 10.67 -31.04 -7.11
C THR A 253 10.85 -32.32 -7.94
N GLU A 254 12.08 -32.75 -8.24
CA GLU A 254 12.34 -33.99 -8.99
C GLU A 254 12.68 -35.21 -8.10
N GLU A 255 12.67 -35.07 -6.77
CA GLU A 255 12.77 -36.21 -5.85
C GLU A 255 11.52 -36.28 -4.96
N GLN A 256 10.44 -36.84 -5.51
CA GLN A 256 9.36 -37.49 -4.76
C GLN A 256 8.53 -38.41 -5.65
#